data_AF-A0A734HTJ9-F1
#
_entry.id   AF-A0A734HTJ9-F1
#
_cell.length_a   1.000
_cell.length_b   1.000
_cell.length_c   1.000
_cell.angle_alpha   90.00
_cell.angle_beta   90.00
_cell.angle_gamma   90.00
#
_symmetry.space_group_name_H-M   'P 1'
#
loop_
_entity.id
_entity.type
_entity.pdbx_description
1 polymer ?
#
loop_
_entity_poly.entity_id
_entity_poly.type
_entity_poly.pdbx_seq_one_letter_code
_entity_poly.pdbx_strand_id
1 'polypeptide(L)'
;MKGNIFSNRDEIYNELVSSFPEKPIPLLSENIRGMDDPDIVHSFFSERKWTDIASGLNLKDDSYALELGVSFLPEDVFCYHIPLYIYASLHNTKEFWVFESVFIQNYLCPEYRTYEDFFSFIFKLSDVQLSVIARFMAYEAKILGFDYASRACHDFWDLYW
;
A
#
# COMPACT_ATOMS: atom_id res chain seq x y z
N MET A 1 -12.11 21.82 2.32
CA MET A 1 -12.32 20.37 2.14
C MET A 1 -11.87 20.01 0.74
N LYS A 2 -10.74 19.30 0.59
CA LYS A 2 -10.48 18.59 -0.68
C LYS A 2 -11.55 17.50 -0.81
N GLY A 3 -12.17 17.37 -1.98
CA GLY A 3 -13.13 16.30 -2.25
C GLY A 3 -12.52 14.91 -2.00
N ASN A 4 -13.37 13.90 -1.79
CA ASN A 4 -12.92 12.53 -1.62
C ASN A 4 -12.44 11.95 -2.96
N ILE A 5 -11.20 12.27 -3.34
CA ILE A 5 -10.56 11.82 -4.58
C ILE A 5 -10.51 10.29 -4.73
N PHE A 6 -10.63 9.54 -3.63
CA PHE A 6 -10.58 8.07 -3.65
C PHE A 6 -11.82 7.45 -4.31
N SER A 7 -12.84 8.26 -4.59
CA SER A 7 -13.98 7.87 -5.42
C SER A 7 -13.71 8.08 -6.92
N ASN A 8 -12.64 8.80 -7.32
CA ASN A 8 -12.25 9.07 -8.69
C ASN A 8 -10.85 8.49 -9.00
N ARG A 9 -10.83 7.39 -9.77
CA ARG A 9 -9.63 6.59 -10.07
C ARG A 9 -8.52 7.37 -10.79
N ASP A 10 -8.88 8.26 -11.72
CA ASP A 10 -7.89 9.00 -12.49
C ASP A 10 -7.28 10.13 -11.66
N GLU A 11 -8.09 10.78 -10.82
CA GLU A 11 -7.61 11.82 -9.90
C GLU A 11 -6.66 11.24 -8.85
N ILE A 12 -7.00 10.09 -8.24
CA ILE A 12 -6.13 9.47 -7.25
C ILE A 12 -4.84 8.93 -7.87
N TYR A 13 -4.88 8.35 -9.08
CA TYR A 13 -3.66 7.89 -9.75
C TYR A 13 -2.67 9.05 -9.96
N ASN A 14 -3.16 10.19 -10.45
CA ASN A 14 -2.33 11.38 -10.64
C ASN A 14 -1.80 11.93 -9.30
N GLU A 15 -2.61 11.92 -8.24
CA GLU A 15 -2.16 12.33 -6.91
C GLU A 15 -1.08 11.37 -6.37
N LEU A 16 -1.23 10.06 -6.56
CA LEU A 16 -0.23 9.07 -6.17
C LEU A 16 1.10 9.28 -6.91
N VAL A 17 1.07 9.48 -8.23
CA VAL A 17 2.27 9.78 -9.03
C VAL A 17 2.97 11.06 -8.55
N SER A 18 2.22 12.10 -8.23
CA SER A 18 2.80 13.36 -7.75
C SER A 18 3.32 13.30 -6.31
N SER A 19 2.72 12.48 -5.46
CA SER A 19 3.03 12.37 -4.02
C SER A 19 4.09 11.30 -3.71
N PHE A 20 4.14 10.26 -4.54
CA PHE A 20 5.11 9.17 -4.49
C PHE A 20 5.94 9.19 -5.78
N PRO A 21 6.90 10.13 -5.89
CA PRO A 21 7.63 10.35 -7.13
C PRO A 21 8.34 9.08 -7.57
N GLU A 22 8.42 8.89 -8.89
CA GLU A 22 9.16 7.78 -9.47
C GLU A 22 10.62 7.83 -9.05
N LYS A 23 10.98 6.93 -8.14
CA LYS A 23 12.37 6.64 -7.76
C LYS A 23 12.92 5.55 -8.68
N PRO A 24 14.27 5.39 -8.77
CA PRO A 24 14.85 4.21 -9.37
C PRO A 24 14.20 2.95 -8.79
N ILE A 25 14.03 1.93 -9.63
CA ILE A 25 13.44 0.66 -9.20
C ILE A 25 14.33 0.12 -8.07
N PRO A 26 13.76 -0.14 -6.88
CA PRO A 26 14.54 -0.66 -5.77
C PRO A 26 15.05 -2.06 -6.13
N LEU A 27 16.30 -2.35 -5.77
CA LEU A 27 16.89 -3.66 -6.02
C LEU A 27 16.22 -4.69 -5.12
N LEU A 28 15.62 -5.71 -5.72
CA LEU A 28 15.11 -6.85 -4.99
C LEU A 28 16.25 -7.86 -4.79
N SER A 29 16.51 -8.22 -3.54
CA SER A 29 17.60 -9.15 -3.21
C SER A 29 17.37 -10.54 -3.81
N GLU A 30 18.41 -11.15 -4.37
CA GLU A 30 18.37 -12.56 -4.79
C GLU A 30 18.07 -13.50 -3.62
N ASN A 31 18.30 -13.08 -2.37
CA ASN A 31 17.99 -13.86 -1.18
C ASN A 31 16.48 -13.96 -0.89
N ILE A 32 15.65 -13.19 -1.60
CA ILE A 32 14.19 -13.35 -1.57
C ILE A 32 13.77 -14.51 -2.49
N ARG A 33 14.67 -15.10 -3.28
CA ARG A 33 14.36 -16.31 -4.05
C ARG A 33 14.24 -17.53 -3.15
N GLY A 34 13.26 -18.39 -3.42
CA GLY A 34 12.93 -19.55 -2.60
C GLY A 34 12.31 -20.67 -3.45
N MET A 35 11.68 -21.67 -2.82
CA MET A 35 10.72 -22.51 -3.53
C MET A 35 9.33 -21.90 -3.34
N ASP A 36 8.53 -21.85 -4.41
CA ASP A 36 7.13 -21.42 -4.42
C ASP A 36 6.90 -19.90 -4.25
N ASP A 37 6.41 -19.45 -3.08
CA ASP A 37 5.89 -18.09 -2.86
C ASP A 37 6.89 -16.94 -3.04
N PRO A 38 8.15 -17.05 -2.56
CA PRO A 38 9.11 -15.96 -2.71
C PRO A 38 9.52 -15.72 -4.18
N ASP A 39 9.44 -16.76 -5.03
CA ASP A 39 9.69 -16.65 -6.47
C ASP A 39 8.54 -15.95 -7.21
N ILE A 40 7.29 -16.09 -6.74
CA ILE A 40 6.13 -15.35 -7.26
C ILE A 40 6.32 -13.85 -6.99
N VAL A 41 6.70 -13.49 -5.76
CA VAL A 41 6.99 -12.10 -5.38
C VAL A 41 8.13 -11.55 -6.21
N HIS A 42 9.24 -12.29 -6.30
CA HIS A 42 10.36 -11.86 -7.11
C HIS A 42 9.96 -11.63 -8.58
N SER A 43 9.23 -12.57 -9.19
CA SER A 43 8.79 -12.46 -10.58
C SER A 43 7.82 -11.29 -10.80
N PHE A 44 6.95 -11.01 -9.83
CA PHE A 44 5.96 -9.96 -9.95
C PHE A 44 6.55 -8.55 -9.80
N PHE A 45 7.50 -8.34 -8.89
CA PHE A 45 8.03 -7.02 -8.55
C PHE A 45 9.37 -6.67 -9.21
N SER A 46 10.17 -7.66 -9.64
CA SER A 46 11.52 -7.40 -10.16
C SER A 46 11.50 -6.57 -11.44
N GLU A 47 12.38 -5.57 -11.50
CA GLU A 47 12.59 -4.71 -12.67
C GLU A 47 11.34 -3.95 -13.15
N ARG A 48 10.32 -3.81 -12.31
CA ARG A 48 9.07 -3.12 -12.65
C ARG A 48 8.87 -1.92 -11.75
N LYS A 49 8.42 -0.80 -12.33
CA LYS A 49 7.93 0.32 -11.52
C LYS A 49 6.53 0.00 -11.01
N TRP A 50 6.18 0.60 -9.88
CA TRP A 50 4.82 0.47 -9.34
C TRP A 50 3.77 1.00 -10.34
N THR A 51 4.09 2.04 -11.14
CA THR A 51 3.22 2.60 -12.19
C THR A 51 3.00 1.63 -13.34
N ASP A 52 4.05 0.90 -13.75
CA ASP A 52 3.94 -0.13 -14.79
C ASP A 52 3.02 -1.27 -14.32
N ILE A 53 3.17 -1.71 -13.06
CA ILE A 53 2.28 -2.72 -12.45
C ILE A 53 0.84 -2.20 -12.40
N ALA A 54 0.63 -0.97 -11.91
CA ALA A 54 -0.69 -0.36 -11.81
C ALA A 54 -1.42 -0.26 -13.17
N SER A 55 -0.69 0.10 -14.24
CA SER A 55 -1.26 0.27 -15.58
C SER A 55 -1.82 -1.03 -16.19
N GLY A 56 -1.24 -2.17 -15.81
CA GLY A 56 -1.62 -3.50 -16.28
C GLY A 56 -2.35 -4.36 -15.23
N LEU A 57 -2.74 -3.75 -14.11
CA LEU A 57 -3.24 -4.47 -12.94
C LEU A 57 -4.50 -5.28 -13.25
N ASN A 58 -4.43 -6.59 -12.98
CA ASN A 58 -5.54 -7.52 -13.03
C ASN A 58 -5.62 -8.27 -11.71
N LEU A 59 -6.49 -7.81 -10.80
CA LEU A 59 -6.58 -8.36 -9.44
C LEU A 59 -6.87 -9.87 -9.38
N LYS A 60 -7.52 -10.43 -10.40
CA LYS A 60 -7.77 -11.89 -10.43
C LYS A 60 -6.47 -12.69 -10.49
N ASP A 61 -5.49 -12.20 -11.24
CA ASP A 61 -4.23 -12.89 -11.47
C ASP A 61 -3.12 -12.35 -10.54
N ASP A 62 -3.22 -11.08 -10.13
CA ASP A 62 -2.18 -10.35 -9.42
C ASP A 62 -2.37 -10.30 -7.89
N SER A 63 -3.59 -10.52 -7.39
CA SER A 63 -3.91 -10.36 -5.95
C SER A 63 -3.05 -11.22 -5.04
N TYR A 64 -2.75 -12.45 -5.44
CA TYR A 64 -1.92 -13.35 -4.66
C TYR A 64 -0.47 -12.84 -4.55
N ALA A 65 0.10 -12.35 -5.65
CA ALA A 65 1.43 -11.75 -5.63
C ALA A 65 1.48 -10.46 -4.78
N LEU A 66 0.42 -9.64 -4.81
CA LEU A 66 0.28 -8.48 -3.94
C LEU A 66 0.20 -8.89 -2.46
N GLU A 67 -0.56 -9.93 -2.13
CA GLU A 67 -0.65 -10.46 -0.76
C GLU A 67 0.70 -10.94 -0.25
N LEU A 68 1.39 -11.78 -1.04
CA LEU A 68 2.73 -12.27 -0.71
C LEU A 68 3.74 -11.11 -0.60
N GLY A 69 3.61 -10.08 -1.42
CA GLY A 69 4.48 -8.90 -1.39
C GLY A 69 4.49 -8.17 -0.04
N VAL A 70 3.39 -8.21 0.72
CA VAL A 70 3.34 -7.64 2.08
C VAL A 70 4.32 -8.35 3.02
N SER A 71 4.46 -9.67 2.87
CA SER A 71 5.25 -10.51 3.75
C SER A 71 6.71 -10.65 3.33
N PHE A 72 6.97 -10.65 2.02
CA PHE A 72 8.30 -11.03 1.48
C PHE A 72 9.11 -9.85 0.93
N LEU A 73 8.49 -8.70 0.63
CA LEU A 73 9.27 -7.53 0.24
C LEU A 73 10.01 -6.95 1.45
N PRO A 74 11.32 -6.64 1.32
CA PRO A 74 12.02 -5.84 2.31
C PRO A 74 11.27 -4.52 2.52
N GLU A 75 11.24 -4.03 3.75
CA GLU A 75 10.40 -2.88 4.10
C GLU A 75 10.72 -1.61 3.29
N ASP A 76 11.99 -1.37 2.97
CA ASP A 76 12.42 -0.27 2.11
C ASP A 76 11.91 -0.42 0.67
N VAL A 77 11.90 -1.64 0.14
CA VAL A 77 11.29 -1.98 -1.15
C VAL A 77 9.76 -1.84 -1.08
N PHE A 78 9.14 -2.25 0.03
CA PHE A 78 7.70 -2.12 0.23
C PHE A 78 7.26 -0.64 0.28
N CYS A 79 8.03 0.22 0.96
CA CYS A 79 7.78 1.67 0.99
C CYS A 79 7.67 2.28 -0.42
N TYR A 80 8.46 1.80 -1.38
CA TYR A 80 8.36 2.23 -2.78
C TYR A 80 7.04 1.81 -3.44
N HIS A 81 6.48 0.66 -3.05
CA HIS A 81 5.27 0.08 -3.63
C HIS A 81 3.97 0.48 -2.93
N ILE A 82 3.99 1.18 -1.79
CA ILE A 82 2.78 1.72 -1.12
C ILE A 82 1.74 2.32 -2.09
N PRO A 83 2.11 3.21 -3.06
CA PRO A 83 1.11 3.76 -3.99
C PRO A 83 0.41 2.71 -4.84
N LEU A 84 1.10 1.62 -5.21
CA LEU A 84 0.48 0.49 -5.91
C LEU A 84 -0.55 -0.22 -5.02
N TYR A 85 -0.25 -0.43 -3.73
CA TYR A 85 -1.19 -1.06 -2.81
C TYR A 85 -2.44 -0.21 -2.58
N ILE A 86 -2.27 1.11 -2.40
CA ILE A 86 -3.41 2.06 -2.33
C ILE A 86 -4.22 2.00 -3.64
N TYR A 87 -3.56 2.04 -4.79
CA TYR A 87 -4.25 1.97 -6.08
C TYR A 87 -5.02 0.66 -6.26
N ALA A 88 -4.39 -0.48 -5.95
CA ALA A 88 -4.99 -1.80 -6.06
C ALA A 88 -6.20 -1.97 -5.13
N SER A 89 -6.13 -1.47 -3.89
CA SER A 89 -7.25 -1.40 -2.94
C SER A 89 -8.50 -0.75 -3.54
N LEU A 90 -8.35 0.36 -4.26
CA LEU A 90 -9.48 1.06 -4.90
C LEU A 90 -10.09 0.30 -6.08
N HIS A 91 -9.38 -0.72 -6.58
CA HIS A 91 -9.87 -1.64 -7.59
C HIS A 91 -10.49 -2.91 -6.96
N ASN A 92 -10.29 -3.13 -5.66
CA ASN A 92 -10.73 -4.31 -4.91
C ASN A 92 -12.19 -4.24 -4.40
N THR A 93 -13.05 -3.47 -5.07
CA THR A 93 -14.39 -3.13 -4.54
C THR A 93 -15.47 -4.20 -4.79
N LYS A 94 -15.15 -5.27 -5.50
CA LYS A 94 -16.10 -6.33 -5.87
C LYS A 94 -15.71 -7.71 -5.34
N GLU A 95 -14.44 -8.05 -5.45
CA GLU A 95 -13.93 -9.39 -5.16
C GLU A 95 -13.30 -9.48 -3.76
N PHE A 96 -13.01 -8.33 -3.12
CA PHE A 96 -12.52 -8.25 -1.75
C PHE A 96 -11.33 -9.20 -1.47
N TRP A 97 -10.36 -9.18 -2.38
CA TRP A 97 -9.12 -9.93 -2.25
C TRP A 97 -8.38 -9.55 -0.96
N VAL A 98 -7.70 -10.53 -0.36
CA VAL A 98 -7.18 -10.45 1.01
C VAL A 98 -5.99 -9.50 1.14
N PHE A 99 -5.22 -9.28 0.07
CA PHE A 99 -4.02 -8.43 0.05
C PHE A 99 -4.24 -7.04 0.68
N GLU A 100 -5.42 -6.44 0.49
CA GLU A 100 -5.76 -5.12 1.00
C GLU A 100 -5.78 -5.09 2.52
N SER A 101 -6.50 -6.02 3.14
CA SER A 101 -6.58 -6.12 4.59
C SER A 101 -5.23 -6.46 5.20
N VAL A 102 -4.46 -7.34 4.53
CA VAL A 102 -3.10 -7.71 4.92
C VAL A 102 -2.17 -6.49 4.84
N PHE A 103 -2.24 -5.69 3.79
CA PHE A 103 -1.50 -4.44 3.65
C PHE A 103 -1.83 -3.43 4.76
N ILE A 104 -3.13 -3.14 4.94
CA ILE A 104 -3.56 -2.13 5.91
C ILE A 104 -3.17 -2.55 7.32
N GLN A 105 -3.46 -3.79 7.72
CA GLN A 105 -3.13 -4.28 9.06
C GLN A 105 -1.62 -4.29 9.29
N ASN A 106 -0.84 -4.84 8.36
CA ASN A 106 0.61 -4.98 8.57
C ASN A 106 1.40 -3.69 8.43
N TYR A 107 0.91 -2.65 7.77
CA TYR A 107 1.71 -1.42 7.56
C TYR A 107 1.05 -0.15 8.07
N LEU A 108 -0.28 -0.09 8.13
CA LEU A 108 -1.00 1.14 8.41
C LEU A 108 -1.72 1.11 9.77
N CYS A 109 -1.88 -0.04 10.40
CA CYS A 109 -2.50 -0.14 11.72
C CYS A 109 -1.40 -0.26 12.81
N PRO A 110 -1.25 0.74 13.71
CA PRO A 110 -0.25 0.68 14.79
C PRO A 110 -0.40 -0.56 15.68
N GLU A 111 -1.63 -1.06 15.86
CA GLU A 111 -1.94 -2.19 16.76
C GLU A 111 -1.31 -3.53 16.34
N TYR A 112 -0.87 -3.68 15.08
CA TYR A 112 -0.27 -4.92 14.56
C TYR A 112 1.26 -4.87 14.51
N ARG A 113 1.87 -3.77 14.98
CA ARG A 113 3.32 -3.60 15.07
C ARG A 113 3.73 -3.20 16.47
N THR A 114 5.01 -3.37 16.80
CA THR A 114 5.55 -2.66 17.95
C THR A 114 5.55 -1.16 17.66
N TYR A 115 5.41 -0.32 18.70
CA TYR A 115 5.46 1.13 18.53
C TYR A 115 6.76 1.58 17.84
N GLU A 116 7.90 1.01 18.23
CA GLU A 116 9.21 1.34 17.65
C GLU A 116 9.28 0.98 16.16
N ASP A 117 8.78 -0.20 15.77
CA ASP A 117 8.77 -0.64 14.38
C ASP A 117 7.81 0.20 13.53
N PHE A 118 6.63 0.52 14.06
CA PHE A 118 5.65 1.36 13.37
C PHE A 118 6.21 2.76 13.10
N PHE A 119 6.74 3.44 14.12
CA PHE A 119 7.34 4.76 13.93
C PHE A 119 8.57 4.73 13.01
N SER A 120 9.39 3.68 13.10
CA SER A 120 10.54 3.51 12.20
C SER A 120 10.11 3.40 10.73
N PHE A 121 8.99 2.72 10.46
CA PHE A 121 8.39 2.67 9.12
C PHE A 121 7.83 4.04 8.70
N ILE A 122 7.02 4.68 9.56
CA ILE A 122 6.41 5.99 9.30
C ILE A 122 7.46 7.07 8.99
N PHE A 123 8.59 7.09 9.70
CA PHE A 123 9.65 8.09 9.49
C PHE A 123 10.36 7.99 8.13
N LYS A 124 10.13 6.93 7.35
CA LYS A 124 10.61 6.82 5.96
C LYS A 124 9.77 7.61 4.96
N LEU A 125 8.59 8.07 5.38
CA LEU A 125 7.60 8.74 4.52
C LEU A 125 7.66 10.26 4.74
N SER A 126 7.45 11.01 3.67
CA SER A 126 7.31 12.48 3.73
C SER A 126 5.91 12.89 4.19
N ASP A 127 5.77 14.12 4.69
CA ASP A 127 4.47 14.69 5.12
C ASP A 127 3.39 14.58 4.05
N VAL A 128 3.76 14.77 2.77
CA VAL A 128 2.83 14.64 1.63
C VAL A 128 2.33 13.20 1.51
N GLN A 129 3.23 12.22 1.63
CA GLN A 129 2.87 10.80 1.57
C GLN A 129 2.01 10.38 2.77
N LEU A 130 2.37 10.85 3.97
CA LEU A 130 1.60 10.61 5.19
C LEU A 130 0.19 11.19 5.07
N SER A 131 0.03 12.39 4.51
CA SER A 131 -1.29 12.98 4.27
C SER A 131 -2.12 12.18 3.27
N VAL A 132 -1.52 11.66 2.19
CA VAL A 132 -2.23 10.78 1.24
C VAL A 132 -2.68 9.48 1.91
N ILE A 133 -1.81 8.84 2.70
CA ILE A 133 -2.13 7.61 3.43
C ILE A 133 -3.21 7.86 4.49
N ALA A 134 -3.14 8.96 5.24
CA ALA A 134 -4.19 9.34 6.19
C ALA A 134 -5.54 9.51 5.49
N ARG A 135 -5.53 10.11 4.29
CA ARG A 135 -6.74 10.27 3.49
C ARG A 135 -7.30 8.95 2.98
N PHE A 136 -6.43 8.03 2.60
CA PHE A 136 -6.80 6.65 2.27
C PHE A 136 -7.40 5.92 3.49
N MET A 137 -6.75 5.99 4.64
CA MET A 137 -7.22 5.32 5.86
C MET A 137 -8.60 5.82 6.31
N ALA A 138 -8.88 7.12 6.24
CA ALA A 138 -10.22 7.59 6.55
C ALA A 138 -11.25 7.34 5.43
N TYR A 139 -10.84 7.07 4.19
CA TYR A 139 -11.74 6.49 3.17
C TYR A 139 -12.14 5.06 3.58
N GLU A 140 -11.17 4.21 3.90
CA GLU A 140 -11.39 2.83 4.39
C GLU A 140 -12.30 2.80 5.63
N ALA A 141 -12.06 3.71 6.58
CA ALA A 141 -12.85 3.82 7.80
C ALA A 141 -14.27 4.35 7.56
N LYS A 142 -14.41 5.50 6.88
CA LYS A 142 -15.69 6.24 6.84
C LYS A 142 -16.60 5.82 5.69
N ILE A 143 -16.04 5.33 4.59
CA ILE A 143 -16.78 4.97 3.38
C ILE A 143 -16.98 3.46 3.29
N LEU A 144 -15.91 2.68 3.49
CA LEU A 144 -16.00 1.22 3.45
C LEU A 144 -16.40 0.61 4.81
N GLY A 145 -16.21 1.35 5.90
CA GLY A 145 -16.70 0.96 7.22
C GLY A 145 -15.82 -0.07 7.93
N PHE A 146 -14.53 -0.15 7.58
CA PHE A 146 -13.63 -1.11 8.22
C PHE A 146 -13.24 -0.66 9.64
N ASP A 147 -13.49 -1.53 10.62
CA ASP A 147 -13.23 -1.24 12.03
C ASP A 147 -11.74 -1.05 12.35
N TYR A 148 -10.86 -1.86 11.74
CA TYR A 148 -9.41 -1.75 11.93
C TYR A 148 -8.87 -0.42 11.39
N ALA A 149 -9.41 0.07 10.28
CA ALA A 149 -9.06 1.37 9.73
C ALA A 149 -9.56 2.51 10.63
N SER A 150 -10.78 2.37 11.17
CA SER A 150 -11.36 3.35 12.10
C SER A 150 -10.52 3.51 13.38
N ARG A 151 -10.07 2.39 13.97
CA ARG A 151 -9.16 2.42 15.13
C ARG A 151 -7.82 3.06 14.76
N ALA A 152 -7.20 2.65 13.66
CA ALA A 152 -5.93 3.22 13.22
C ALA A 152 -6.01 4.73 12.95
N CYS A 153 -7.15 5.23 12.43
CA CYS A 153 -7.38 6.67 12.30
C CYS A 153 -7.38 7.39 13.64
N HIS A 154 -8.16 6.89 14.60
CA HIS A 154 -8.23 7.44 15.95
C HIS A 154 -6.86 7.42 16.65
N ASP A 155 -6.12 6.32 16.51
CA ASP A 155 -4.86 6.10 17.21
C ASP A 155 -3.69 6.86 16.58
N PHE A 156 -3.74 7.15 15.28
CA PHE A 156 -2.63 7.77 14.56
C PHE A 156 -3.02 8.66 13.37
N TRP A 157 -3.79 8.17 12.40
CA TRP A 157 -3.89 8.86 11.10
C TRP A 157 -4.66 10.18 11.10
N ASP A 158 -5.56 10.41 12.06
CA ASP A 158 -6.27 11.68 12.20
C ASP A 158 -5.32 12.86 12.47
N LEU A 159 -4.08 12.61 12.90
CA LEU A 159 -3.04 13.62 13.08
C LEU A 159 -2.53 14.22 11.75
N TYR A 160 -2.72 13.52 10.64
CA TYR A 160 -2.18 13.88 9.31
C TYR A 160 -3.28 14.21 8.28
N TRP A 161 -4.53 14.27 8.71
CA TRP A 161 -5.72 14.56 7.90
C TRP A 161 -5.97 16.06 7.71
#